data_AF-A0ABD0RCU0-F1
#
_entry.id   AF-A0ABD0RCU0-F1
#
_cell.length_a   1.000
_cell.length_b   1.000
_cell.length_c   1.000
_cell.angle_alpha   90.00
_cell.angle_beta   90.00
_cell.angle_gamma   90.00
#
_symmetry.space_group_name_H-M   'P 1'
#
loop_
_entity.id
_entity.type
_entity.pdbx_description
1 polymer ?
#
loop_
_entity_poly.entity_id
_entity_poly.type
_entity_poly.pdbx_seq_one_letter_code
_entity_poly.pdbx_strand_id
1 'polypeptide(L)' 'VPWTLHTWLESLRTCFVQQRRPLIQGLLKDFSCIKEDEYTEELITHGLPLMFQILRASK' A
#
# COMPACT_ATOMS: atom_id res chain seq x y z
N VAL A 1 -6.15 -9.35 11.52
CA VAL A 1 -6.90 -9.93 10.39
C VAL A 1 -5.98 -9.86 9.18
N PRO A 2 -5.80 -10.92 8.39
CA PRO A 2 -5.03 -10.82 7.15
C PRO A 2 -5.73 -9.80 6.25
N TRP A 3 -5.02 -8.76 5.83
CA TRP A 3 -5.57 -7.82 4.85
C TRP A 3 -5.65 -8.54 3.52
N THR A 4 -6.76 -8.38 2.79
CA THR A 4 -6.72 -8.64 1.35
C THR A 4 -5.86 -7.55 0.71
N LEU A 5 -5.17 -7.87 -0.38
CA LEU A 5 -4.42 -6.90 -1.18
C LEU A 5 -5.27 -5.66 -1.49
N HIS A 6 -6.52 -5.87 -1.90
CA HIS A 6 -7.46 -4.80 -2.23
C HIS A 6 -7.71 -3.84 -1.04
N THR A 7 -8.04 -4.39 0.14
CA THR A 7 -8.31 -3.54 1.32
C THR A 7 -7.04 -2.83 1.81
N TRP A 8 -5.87 -3.49 1.73
CA TRP A 8 -4.59 -2.85 2.01
C TRP A 8 -4.33 -1.66 1.08
N LEU A 9 -4.55 -1.85 -0.23
CA LEU A 9 -4.30 -0.83 -1.25
C LEU A 9 -5.19 0.39 -1.06
N GLU A 10 -6.49 0.19 -0.84
CA GLU A 10 -7.43 1.28 -0.61
C GLU A 10 -7.14 2.04 0.70
N SER A 11 -6.70 1.32 1.74
CA SER A 11 -6.24 1.93 2.99
C SER A 11 -4.99 2.78 2.78
N LEU A 12 -4.02 2.27 2.02
CA LEU A 12 -2.78 2.99 1.71
C LEU A 12 -3.05 4.26 0.90
N ARG A 13 -3.89 4.15 -0.15
CA ARG A 13 -4.33 5.28 -0.98
C ARG A 13 -4.99 6.35 -0.13
N THR A 14 -5.95 5.95 0.70
CA THR A 14 -6.69 6.87 1.58
C THR A 14 -5.76 7.58 2.55
N CYS A 15 -4.84 6.85 3.20
CA CYS A 15 -3.88 7.43 4.13
C CYS A 15 -2.92 8.41 3.44
N PHE A 16 -2.51 8.10 2.20
CA PHE A 16 -1.65 8.97 1.40
C PHE A 16 -2.33 10.28 1.01
N VAL A 17 -3.57 10.23 0.51
CA VAL A 17 -4.37 11.43 0.20
C VAL A 17 -4.57 12.29 1.44
N GLN A 18 -4.83 11.66 2.60
CA GLN A 18 -5.03 12.36 3.87
C GLN A 18 -3.72 12.75 4.59
N GLN A 19 -2.55 12.50 3.99
CA GLN A 19 -1.24 12.82 4.57
C GLN A 19 -1.00 12.20 5.97
N ARG A 20 -1.59 11.03 6.25
CA ARG A 20 -1.49 10.33 7.55
C ARG A 20 -0.19 9.52 7.66
N ARG A 21 0.96 10.21 7.73
CA ARG A 21 2.30 9.59 7.70
C ARG A 21 2.50 8.37 8.62
N PRO A 22 2.06 8.36 9.90
CA PRO A 22 2.24 7.20 10.76
C PRO A 22 1.49 5.96 10.28
N LEU A 23 0.30 6.14 9.72
CA LEU A 23 -0.51 5.04 9.18
C LEU A 23 0.08 4.51 7.88
N ILE A 24 0.58 5.40 7.00
CA ILE A 24 1.29 4.99 5.78
C ILE A 24 2.50 4.11 6.13
N GLN A 25 3.30 4.50 7.13
CA GLN A 25 4.44 3.70 7.57
C GLN A 25 4.04 2.33 8.13
N GLY A 26 2.92 2.25 8.86
CA GLY A 26 2.37 0.98 9.33
C GLY A 26 1.96 0.07 8.17
N LEU A 27 1.17 0.62 7.24
CA LEU A 27 0.69 -0.12 6.07
C LEU A 27 1.84 -0.58 5.16
N LEU A 28 2.89 0.22 4.96
CA LEU A 28 4.05 -0.20 4.18
C LEU A 28 4.83 -1.36 4.85
N LYS A 29 4.84 -1.46 6.19
CA LYS A 29 5.42 -2.62 6.89
C LYS A 29 4.53 -3.86 6.71
N ASP A 30 3.22 -3.68 6.81
CA ASP A 30 2.22 -4.74 6.63
C ASP A 30 2.22 -5.34 5.22
N PHE A 31 2.77 -4.65 4.21
CA PHE A 31 2.91 -5.17 2.85
C PHE A 31 3.60 -6.54 2.81
N SER A 32 4.59 -6.76 3.70
CA SER A 32 5.30 -8.05 3.81
C SER A 32 4.42 -9.23 4.27
N CYS A 33 3.23 -8.95 4.82
CA CYS A 33 2.27 -9.96 5.23
C CYS A 33 1.35 -10.40 4.08
N ILE A 34 1.33 -9.69 2.95
CA ILE A 34 0.59 -10.07 1.74
C ILE A 34 1.36 -11.21 1.08
N LYS A 35 0.69 -12.34 0.84
CA LYS A 35 1.35 -13.53 0.28
C LYS A 35 1.59 -13.37 -1.21
N GLU A 36 2.61 -14.03 -1.74
CA GLU A 36 2.93 -13.99 -3.18
C GLU A 36 1.76 -14.49 -4.04
N ASP A 37 0.98 -15.45 -3.56
CA ASP A 37 -0.24 -15.93 -4.22
C ASP A 37 -1.33 -14.85 -4.37
N GLU A 38 -1.21 -13.74 -3.61
CA GLU A 38 -2.11 -12.59 -3.66
C GLU A 38 -1.56 -11.46 -4.55
N TYR A 39 -0.41 -11.65 -5.21
CA TYR A 39 0.14 -10.67 -6.15
C TYR A 39 -0.65 -10.68 -7.47
N THR A 40 -1.77 -9.98 -7.46
CA THR A 40 -2.65 -9.83 -8.62
C THR A 40 -2.20 -8.70 -9.55
N GLU A 41 -2.85 -8.58 -10.71
CA GLU A 41 -2.65 -7.46 -11.63
C GLU A 41 -2.92 -6.09 -10.98
N GLU A 42 -3.77 -6.02 -9.96
CA GLU A 42 -4.05 -4.81 -9.17
C GLU A 42 -2.79 -4.29 -8.47
N LEU A 43 -1.95 -5.20 -7.93
CA LEU A 43 -0.68 -4.81 -7.32
C LEU A 43 0.24 -4.15 -8.35
N ILE A 44 0.34 -4.74 -9.54
CA ILE A 44 1.25 -4.27 -10.59
C ILE A 44 0.79 -2.93 -11.15
N THR A 45 -0.51 -2.82 -11.48
CA THR A 45 -1.08 -1.66 -12.18
C THR A 45 -1.40 -0.49 -11.25
N HIS A 46 -1.69 -0.74 -9.98
CA HIS A 46 -2.10 0.30 -9.03
C HIS A 46 -1.24 0.36 -7.76
N GLY A 47 -0.90 -0.78 -7.16
CA GLY A 47 -0.15 -0.83 -5.92
C GLY A 47 1.28 -0.31 -6.02
N LEU A 48 2.10 -0.89 -6.91
CA LEU A 48 3.49 -0.50 -7.10
C LEU A 48 3.62 0.98 -7.51
N PRO A 49 2.85 1.51 -8.49
CA PRO A 49 2.87 2.94 -8.81
C PRO A 49 2.59 3.83 -7.61
N LEU A 50 1.60 3.48 -6.76
CA LEU A 50 1.29 4.23 -5.56
C LEU A 50 2.46 4.20 -4.56
N MET A 51 3.09 3.04 -4.33
CA MET A 51 4.26 2.92 -3.44
C MET A 51 5.42 3.78 -3.94
N PHE A 52 5.71 3.78 -5.24
CA PHE A 52 6.74 4.65 -5.82
C PHE A 52 6.38 6.14 -5.69
N GLN A 53 5.11 6.51 -5.84
CA GLN A 53 4.64 7.87 -5.62
C GLN A 53 4.83 8.30 -4.16
N ILE A 54 4.50 7.43 -3.19
CA ILE A 54 4.72 7.66 -1.77
C ILE A 54 6.21 7.88 -1.48
N LEU A 55 7.10 7.03 -2.03
CA LEU A 55 8.54 7.17 -1.89
C LEU A 55 9.04 8.51 -2.45
N ARG A 56 8.55 8.91 -3.63
CA ARG A 56 8.90 10.19 -4.25
C ARG A 56 8.44 11.39 -3.41
N ALA A 57 7.27 11.31 -2.80
CA ALA A 57 6.72 12.36 -1.93
C ALA A 57 7.33 12.38 -0.51
N SER A 58 8.13 11.37 -0.16
CA SER A 58 8.81 11.27 1.14
C SER A 58 10.23 11.86 1.14
N LYS A 59 10.68 12.40 0.00
CA LYS A 59 11.91 13.19 -0.13
C LYS A 59 11.72 14.63 0.33
#